data_AF-S9V5P2-F1
#
_entry.id   AF-S9V5P2-F1
#
_cell.length_a   1.000
_cell.length_b   1.000
_cell.length_c   1.000
_cell.angle_alpha   90.00
_cell.angle_beta   90.00
_cell.angle_gamma   90.00
#
_symmetry.space_group_name_H-M   'P 1'
#
loop_
_entity.id
_entity.type
_entity.pdbx_description
1 polymer ?
#
loop_
_entity_poly.entity_id
_entity_poly.type
_entity_poly.pdbx_seq_one_letter_code
_entity_poly.pdbx_strand_id
1 'polypeptide(L)' 'MHVMKGNKPDFHHAMNPDKALEMFNELRDKLSATYVADRVATGKFQNYMNIEQVMDGPVTLVLDSKNKE' A
#
# COMPACT_ATOMS: atom_id res chain seq x y z
N MET A 1 5.17 11.38 -1.59
CA MET A 1 6.63 11.10 -1.53
C MET A 1 7.32 12.42 -1.23
N HIS A 2 7.93 12.57 -0.05
CA HIS A 2 8.57 13.85 0.30
C HIS A 2 9.91 13.95 -0.46
N VAL A 3 9.96 14.81 -1.48
CA VAL A 3 11.21 15.15 -2.17
C VAL A 3 11.94 16.24 -1.37
N MET A 4 12.62 15.77 -0.32
CA MET A 4 14.00 16.04 0.11
C MET A 4 14.64 17.42 0.25
N LYS A 5 15.44 17.47 1.33
CA LYS A 5 16.79 18.03 1.38
C LYS A 5 17.78 17.15 0.55
N GLY A 6 17.81 17.24 -0.79
CA GLY A 6 18.78 16.52 -1.66
C GLY A 6 18.23 15.36 -2.50
N ASN A 7 19.03 14.30 -2.73
CA ASN A 7 18.72 13.16 -3.64
C ASN A 7 18.42 11.80 -2.94
N LYS A 8 18.60 11.68 -1.60
CA LYS A 8 18.27 10.48 -0.82
C LYS A 8 16.85 10.54 -0.20
N PRO A 9 15.90 9.67 -0.59
CA PRO A 9 14.55 9.71 -0.04
C PRO A 9 14.56 9.45 1.45
N ASP A 10 13.57 10.04 2.11
CA ASP A 10 13.34 9.91 3.52
C ASP A 10 11.90 9.45 3.77
N PHE A 11 11.75 8.56 4.75
CA PHE A 11 10.50 7.85 5.04
C PHE A 11 10.07 8.06 6.50
N HIS A 12 10.51 9.12 7.18
CA HIS A 12 10.19 9.36 8.60
C HIS A 12 8.69 9.48 8.91
N HIS A 13 7.85 9.78 7.91
CA HIS A 13 6.39 9.80 8.04
C HIS A 13 5.76 8.41 7.92
N ALA A 14 6.50 7.38 7.52
CA ALA A 14 5.99 6.01 7.47
C ALA A 14 5.76 5.49 8.90
N MET A 15 4.71 4.70 9.08
CA MET A 15 4.43 4.04 10.35
C MET A 15 5.55 3.04 10.69
N ASN A 16 5.82 2.85 11.99
CA ASN A 16 6.73 1.80 12.45
C ASN A 16 6.29 0.42 11.91
N PRO A 17 7.22 -0.46 11.50
CA PRO A 17 6.88 -1.71 10.82
C PRO A 17 5.94 -2.63 11.59
N ASP A 18 6.06 -2.73 12.92
CA ASP A 18 5.24 -3.65 13.72
C ASP A 18 3.77 -3.23 13.67
N LYS A 19 3.52 -1.94 13.93
CA LYS A 19 2.17 -1.36 13.84
C LYS A 19 1.65 -1.33 12.40
N ALA A 20 2.54 -1.15 11.43
CA ALA A 20 2.18 -1.15 10.02
C ALA A 20 1.72 -2.54 9.54
N LEU A 21 2.32 -3.62 10.06
CA LEU A 21 1.88 -4.99 9.78
C LEU A 21 0.50 -5.26 10.36
N GLU A 22 0.24 -4.83 11.59
CA GLU A 22 -1.10 -4.91 12.21
C GLU A 22 -2.14 -4.19 11.36
N MET A 23 -1.89 -2.92 11.02
CA MET A 23 -2.79 -2.12 10.19
C MET A 23 -2.99 -2.71 8.77
N PHE A 24 -1.94 -3.26 8.17
CA PHE A 24 -2.02 -3.93 6.87
C PHE A 24 -2.95 -5.16 6.93
N ASN A 25 -2.81 -5.98 7.97
CA ASN A 25 -3.66 -7.16 8.17
C ASN A 25 -5.12 -6.75 8.40
N GLU A 26 -5.37 -5.74 9.25
CA GLU A 26 -6.71 -5.21 9.48
C GLU A 26 -7.36 -4.69 8.18
N LEU A 27 -6.59 -3.97 7.36
CA LEU A 27 -7.07 -3.47 6.06
C LEU A 27 -7.42 -4.63 5.12
N ARG A 28 -6.52 -5.62 4.99
CA ARG A 28 -6.76 -6.83 4.18
C ARG A 28 -8.06 -7.52 4.62
N ASP A 29 -8.23 -7.73 5.92
CA ASP A 29 -9.38 -8.45 6.46
C ASP A 29 -10.68 -7.68 6.24
N LYS A 30 -10.65 -6.36 6.45
CA LYS A 30 -11.80 -5.50 6.16
C LYS A 30 -12.18 -5.49 4.69
N LEU A 31 -11.21 -5.42 3.77
CA LEU A 31 -11.45 -5.49 2.34
C LEU A 31 -12.02 -6.86 1.93
N SER A 32 -11.45 -7.94 2.46
CA SER A 32 -11.91 -9.30 2.20
C SER A 32 -13.33 -9.54 2.68
N ALA A 33 -13.71 -8.94 3.82
CA ALA A 33 -15.07 -9.01 4.37
C ALA A 33 -16.08 -8.12 3.64
N THR A 34 -15.65 -6.97 3.11
CA THR A 34 -16.54 -6.01 2.43
C THR A 34 -16.73 -6.32 0.94
N TYR A 35 -15.81 -7.08 0.35
CA TYR A 35 -15.82 -7.48 -1.06
C TYR A 35 -15.85 -9.02 -1.20
N VAL A 36 -15.42 -9.54 -2.35
CA VAL A 36 -15.25 -10.97 -2.59
C VAL A 36 -13.86 -11.37 -2.10
N ALA A 37 -13.79 -12.13 -1.00
CA ALA A 37 -12.53 -12.50 -0.35
C ALA A 37 -11.49 -13.11 -1.32
N ASP A 38 -11.90 -14.01 -2.20
CA ASP A 38 -11.00 -14.68 -3.17
C ASP A 38 -10.42 -13.72 -4.22
N ARG A 39 -10.95 -12.50 -4.35
CA ARG A 39 -10.42 -11.47 -5.23
C ARG A 39 -9.48 -10.49 -4.53
N VAL A 40 -9.31 -10.61 -3.22
CA VAL A 40 -8.39 -9.79 -2.42
C VAL A 40 -7.09 -10.58 -2.25
N ALA A 41 -6.17 -10.41 -3.19
CA ALA A 41 -4.85 -11.03 -3.13
C ALA A 41 -3.84 -10.11 -2.43
N THR A 42 -2.91 -10.69 -1.67
CA THR A 42 -1.82 -9.97 -1.00
C THR A 42 -0.47 -10.64 -1.24
N GLY A 43 0.61 -9.86 -1.19
CA GLY A 43 1.97 -10.37 -1.10
C GLY A 43 2.39 -10.71 0.34
N LYS A 44 3.71 -10.68 0.61
CA LYS A 44 4.29 -10.83 1.95
C LYS A 44 4.85 -9.49 2.44
N PHE A 45 4.30 -8.98 3.53
CA PHE A 45 4.77 -7.73 4.15
C PHE A 45 6.25 -7.84 4.55
N GLN A 46 7.01 -6.75 4.40
CA GLN A 46 8.46 -6.68 4.68
C GLN A 46 9.35 -7.68 3.92
N ASN A 47 8.87 -8.24 2.81
CA ASN A 47 9.69 -9.09 1.94
C ASN A 47 10.02 -8.37 0.64
N TYR A 48 11.19 -8.67 0.07
CA TYR A 48 11.46 -8.31 -1.31
C TYR A 48 10.49 -9.06 -2.23
N MET A 49 9.89 -8.35 -3.17
CA MET A 49 8.91 -8.90 -4.10
C MET A 49 9.18 -8.40 -5.51
N ASN A 50 9.02 -9.30 -6.48
CA ASN A 50 8.96 -8.97 -7.89
C ASN A 50 7.49 -9.08 -8.33
N ILE A 51 6.89 -7.99 -8.79
CA ILE A 51 5.47 -7.91 -9.14
C ILE A 51 5.34 -7.71 -10.63
N GLU A 52 4.70 -8.66 -11.31
CA GLU A 52 4.32 -8.54 -12.71
C GLU A 52 2.88 -8.02 -12.80
N GLN A 53 2.67 -6.97 -13.58
CA GLN A 53 1.36 -6.34 -13.74
C GLN A 53 1.10 -6.06 -15.22
N VAL A 54 -0.05 -6.54 -15.71
CA VAL A 54 -0.56 -6.20 -17.04
C VAL A 54 -1.62 -5.13 -16.86
N MET A 55 -1.41 -3.95 -17.44
CA MET A 55 -2.37 -2.85 -17.40
C MET A 55 -3.15 -2.79 -18.71
N ASP A 56 -4.47 -2.85 -18.62
CA ASP A 56 -5.40 -2.58 -19.72
C ASP A 56 -5.88 -1.13 -19.59
N GLY A 57 -5.30 -0.20 -20.37
CA GLY A 57 -5.42 1.24 -20.11
C GLY A 57 -4.21 2.03 -20.62
N PRO A 58 -3.34 2.65 -19.79
CA PRO A 58 -3.19 2.59 -18.33
C PRO A 58 -3.93 3.71 -17.59
N VAL A 59 -4.52 3.39 -16.45
CA VAL A 59 -5.16 4.35 -15.54
C VAL A 59 -4.54 4.22 -14.15
N THR A 60 -3.98 5.31 -13.64
CA THR A 60 -3.37 5.36 -12.31
C THR A 60 -4.08 6.40 -11.45
N LEU A 61 -4.67 5.96 -10.35
CA LEU A 61 -5.31 6.83 -9.36
C LEU A 61 -4.49 6.83 -8.07
N VAL A 62 -4.27 8.01 -7.50
CA VAL A 62 -3.58 8.16 -6.21
C VAL A 62 -4.61 8.60 -5.18
N LEU A 63 -4.77 7.83 -4.12
CA LEU A 63 -5.70 8.10 -3.03
C LEU A 63 -4.93 8.36 -1.73
N ASP A 64 -5.28 9.43 -1.02
CA ASP A 64 -4.76 9.71 0.31
C ASP A 64 -5.92 9.87 1.29
N SER A 65 -6.03 8.98 2.28
CA SER A 65 -7.10 9.05 3.29
C SER A 65 -7.15 10.36 4.10
N LYS A 66 -6.04 11.10 4.16
CA LYS A 66 -5.96 12.43 4.78
C LYS A 66 -6.44 13.55 3.86
N ASN A 67 -6.50 13.30 2.55
CA ASN A 67 -7.00 14.21 1.52
C ASN A 67 -8.19 13.57 0.78
N LYS A 68 -9.40 13.79 1.30
CA LYS A 68 -10.64 13.13 0.84
C LYS A 68 -11.37 13.84 -0.31
N GLU A 69 -10.68 14.75 -1.01
CA GLU A 69 -11.22 15.46 -2.18
C GLU A 69 -11.19 14.61 -3.45
#